data_AF-A0A1L7GR85-F1
#
_entry.id   AF-A0A1L7GR85-F1
#
_cell.length_a   1.000
_cell.length_b   1.000
_cell.length_c   1.000
_cell.angle_alpha   90.00
_cell.angle_beta   90.00
_cell.angle_gamma   90.00
#
_symmetry.space_group_name_H-M   'P 1'
#
loop_
_entity.id
_entity.type
_entity.pdbx_description
1 polymer ?
#
loop_
_entity_poly.entity_id
_entity_poly.type
_entity_poly.pdbx_seq_one_letter_code
_entity_poly.pdbx_strand_id
1 'polypeptide(L)' 'MLRAVFPYWAAHDAVWAETEALQRQLADAGAHQCASPVDLLVAVIARQHGLTVLHQDAGFETIAKVTGRPVRRILG' A
#
# COMPACT_ATOMS: atom_id res chain seq x y z
N MET A 1 7.94 7.29 -23.54
CA MET A 1 7.30 8.36 -22.74
C MET A 1 6.65 7.81 -21.47
N LEU A 2 5.73 6.82 -21.53
CA LEU A 2 5.04 6.28 -20.35
C LEU A 2 5.97 5.82 -19.21
N ARG A 3 7.03 5.06 -19.50
CA ARG A 3 7.96 4.55 -18.49
C ARG A 3 8.83 5.63 -17.81
N ALA A 4 8.94 6.82 -18.42
CA ALA A 4 9.61 7.96 -17.81
C ALA A 4 8.71 8.69 -16.80
N VAL A 5 7.38 8.60 -16.97
CA VAL A 5 6.37 9.19 -16.08
C VAL A 5 5.88 8.17 -15.03
N PHE A 6 5.79 6.90 -15.42
CA PHE A 6 5.37 5.76 -14.62
C PHE A 6 6.51 4.72 -14.61
N PRO A 7 7.56 4.93 -13.81
CA PRO A 7 8.64 3.97 -13.69
C PRO A 7 8.11 2.63 -13.17
N TYR A 8 8.68 1.54 -13.69
CA TYR A 8 8.34 0.20 -13.25
C TYR A 8 9.06 -0.13 -11.95
N TRP A 9 8.31 -0.62 -10.97
CA TRP A 9 8.83 -1.11 -9.69
C TRP A 9 8.48 -2.60 -9.56
N ALA A 10 9.52 -3.43 -9.41
CA ALA A 10 9.35 -4.86 -9.25
C ALA A 10 8.84 -5.17 -7.84
N ALA A 11 7.92 -6.12 -7.73
CA ALA A 11 7.62 -6.75 -6.45
C ALA A 11 8.75 -7.71 -6.10
N HIS A 12 9.27 -7.63 -4.88
CA HIS A 12 10.26 -8.58 -4.38
C HIS A 12 9.60 -9.93 -4.06
N ASP A 13 10.36 -11.04 -4.03
CA ASP A 13 9.81 -12.37 -3.75
C ASP A 13 9.02 -12.44 -2.42
N ALA A 14 9.44 -11.65 -1.43
CA ALA A 14 8.79 -11.56 -0.12
C ALA A 14 7.45 -10.81 -0.12
N VAL A 15 7.01 -10.23 -1.25
CA VAL A 15 5.85 -9.33 -1.32
C VAL A 15 4.58 -9.98 -0.76
N TRP A 16 4.38 -11.27 -1.00
CA TRP A 16 3.19 -11.98 -0.54
C TRP A 16 3.19 -12.21 0.97
N ALA A 17 4.33 -12.63 1.53
CA ALA A 17 4.49 -12.80 2.97
C ALA A 17 4.32 -11.47 3.72
N GLU A 18 4.86 -10.38 3.17
CA GLU A 18 4.68 -9.04 3.74
C GLU A 18 3.25 -8.51 3.59
N THR A 19 2.56 -8.88 2.51
CA THR A 19 1.14 -8.54 2.29
C THR A 19 0.25 -9.27 3.30
N GLU A 20 0.51 -10.55 3.55
CA GLU A 20 -0.19 -11.32 4.59
C GLU A 20 0.08 -10.72 5.98
N ALA A 21 1.33 -10.36 6.29
CA ALA A 21 1.68 -9.72 7.55
C ALA A 21 0.96 -8.38 7.74
N LEU A 22 0.87 -7.56 6.68
CA LEU A 22 0.10 -6.32 6.69
C LEU A 22 -1.40 -6.60 6.92
N GLN A 23 -1.96 -7.59 6.25
CA GLN A 23 -3.37 -7.97 6.42
C GLN A 23 -3.65 -8.39 7.87
N ARG A 24 -2.75 -9.17 8.48
CA ARG A 24 -2.86 -9.59 9.88
C ARG A 24 -2.76 -8.41 10.83
N GLN A 25 -1.82 -7.49 10.61
CA GLN A 25 -1.72 -6.26 11.39
C GLN A 25 -3.00 -5.41 11.32
N LEU A 26 -3.63 -5.31 10.14
CA LEU A 26 -4.93 -4.64 9.99
C LEU A 26 -6.05 -5.41 10.69
N ALA A 27 -6.04 -6.74 10.68
CA ALA A 27 -7.01 -7.55 11.41
C ALA A 27 -6.90 -7.34 12.92
N ASP A 28 -5.69 -7.32 13.47
CA ASP A 28 -5.41 -7.07 14.88
C ASP A 28 -5.88 -5.66 15.31
N ALA A 29 -5.84 -4.70 14.40
CA ALA A 29 -6.37 -3.34 14.60
C ALA A 29 -7.88 -3.20 14.30
N GLY A 30 -8.60 -4.28 13.98
CA GLY A 30 -10.02 -4.25 13.63
C GLY A 30 -10.33 -3.63 12.25
N ALA A 31 -9.32 -3.45 11.41
CA ALA A 31 -9.38 -2.74 10.13
C ALA A 31 -9.21 -3.65 8.89
N HIS A 32 -9.23 -4.97 9.02
CA HIS A 32 -8.96 -5.90 7.89
C HIS A 32 -9.87 -5.76 6.67
N GLN A 33 -11.07 -5.19 6.81
CA GLN A 33 -12.01 -5.00 5.71
C GLN A 33 -11.85 -3.64 5.00
N CYS A 34 -10.84 -2.85 5.35
CA CYS A 34 -10.70 -1.48 4.84
C CYS A 34 -10.13 -1.38 3.42
N ALA A 35 -9.50 -2.44 2.91
CA ALA A 35 -8.75 -2.40 1.65
C ALA A 35 -8.73 -3.79 0.97
N SER A 36 -8.61 -3.80 -0.36
CA SER A 36 -8.50 -5.05 -1.12
C SER A 36 -7.09 -5.65 -1.00
N PRO A 37 -6.90 -6.95 -1.28
CA PRO A 37 -5.56 -7.55 -1.34
C PRO A 37 -4.60 -6.83 -2.31
N VAL A 38 -5.11 -6.25 -3.39
CA VAL A 38 -4.30 -5.47 -4.35
C VAL A 38 -3.81 -4.16 -3.71
N ASP A 39 -4.65 -3.48 -2.92
CA ASP A 39 -4.24 -2.26 -2.21
C ASP A 39 -3.17 -2.55 -1.17
N LEU A 40 -3.28 -3.69 -0.47
CA LEU A 40 -2.25 -4.15 0.46
C LEU A 40 -0.93 -4.42 -0.26
N LEU A 41 -0.98 -5.09 -1.42
CA LEU A 41 0.18 -5.35 -2.26
C LEU A 41 0.84 -4.04 -2.73
N VAL A 42 0.05 -3.07 -3.20
CA VAL A 42 0.54 -1.75 -3.60
C VAL A 42 1.20 -1.03 -2.43
N ALA A 43 0.58 -1.05 -1.24
CA ALA A 43 1.16 -0.44 -0.03
C ALA A 43 2.46 -1.13 0.41
N VAL A 44 2.61 -2.43 0.18
CA VAL A 44 3.85 -3.17 0.44
C VAL A 44 4.95 -2.80 -0.55
N ILE A 45 4.65 -2.81 -1.86
CA ILE A 45 5.61 -2.44 -2.90
C ILE A 45 6.08 -0.99 -2.70
N ALA A 46 5.16 -0.06 -2.40
CA ALA A 46 5.52 1.31 -2.13
C ALA A 46 6.48 1.41 -0.93
N ARG A 47 6.23 0.69 0.16
CA ARG A 47 7.12 0.63 1.32
C ARG A 47 8.49 0.09 0.97
N GLN A 48 8.57 -1.02 0.23
CA GLN A 48 9.82 -1.67 -0.18
C GLN A 48 10.74 -0.72 -0.96
N HIS A 49 10.13 0.14 -1.79
CA HIS A 49 10.87 1.11 -2.63
C HIS A 49 10.92 2.53 -2.04
N GLY A 50 10.46 2.75 -0.81
CA GLY A 50 10.49 4.06 -0.16
C GLY A 50 9.60 5.11 -0.85
N LEU A 51 8.49 4.68 -1.44
CA LEU A 51 7.56 5.52 -2.21
C LEU A 51 6.34 5.93 -1.38
N THR A 52 5.74 7.06 -1.76
CA THR A 52 4.43 7.51 -1.26
C THR A 52 3.33 7.00 -2.19
N VAL A 53 2.30 6.35 -1.65
CA VAL A 53 1.13 5.96 -2.45
C VAL A 53 0.28 7.19 -2.73
N LEU A 54 0.02 7.49 -4.01
CA LEU A 54 -0.97 8.48 -4.42
C LEU A 54 -2.31 7.78 -4.65
N HIS A 55 -3.40 8.27 -4.03
CA HIS A 55 -4.69 7.55 -4.06
C HIS A 55 -5.91 8.48 -3.96
N GLN A 56 -7.10 7.92 -4.22
CA GLN A 56 -8.41 8.52 -3.89
C GLN A 56 -9.27 7.56 -3.04
N ASP A 57 -8.69 6.47 -2.56
CA ASP A 57 -9.35 5.44 -1.75
C ASP A 57 -9.10 5.66 -0.24
N ALA A 58 -10.13 5.51 0.60
CA ALA A 58 -10.00 5.63 2.06
C ALA A 58 -9.28 4.43 2.71
N GLY A 59 -9.15 3.30 2.01
CA GLY A 59 -8.39 2.14 2.47
C GLY A 59 -6.92 2.48 2.71
N PHE A 60 -6.28 3.25 1.82
CA PHE A 60 -4.90 3.69 2.01
C PHE A 60 -4.71 4.63 3.21
N GLU A 61 -5.70 5.47 3.53
CA GLU A 61 -5.67 6.28 4.76
C GLU A 61 -5.70 5.39 6.00
N THR A 62 -6.50 4.32 5.98
CA THR A 62 -6.58 3.36 7.09
C THR A 62 -5.26 2.60 7.24
N ILE A 63 -4.68 2.14 6.13
CA ILE A 63 -3.35 1.51 6.11
C ILE A 63 -2.30 2.46 6.70
N ALA A 64 -2.28 3.72 6.28
CA ALA A 64 -1.34 4.72 6.77
C ALA A 64 -1.49 4.97 8.28
N LYS A 65 -2.73 5.07 8.78
CA LYS A 65 -3.00 5.23 10.22
C LYS A 65 -2.48 4.05 11.06
N VAL A 66 -2.63 2.82 10.56
CA VAL A 66 -2.18 1.60 11.29
C VAL A 66 -0.67 1.39 11.18
N THR A 67 -0.04 1.80 10.07
CA THR A 67 1.34 1.41 9.76
C THR A 67 2.35 2.56 9.73
N GLY A 68 1.90 3.81 9.79
CA GLY A 68 2.73 5.00 9.61
C GLY A 68 3.29 5.19 8.20
N ARG A 69 2.81 4.40 7.21
CA ARG A 69 3.30 4.46 5.82
C ARG A 69 2.86 5.76 5.13
N PRO A 70 3.70 6.33 4.25
CA PRO A 70 3.38 7.57 3.56
C PRO A 70 2.32 7.34 2.48
N VAL A 71 1.24 8.11 2.57
CA VAL A 71 0.19 8.19 1.55
C VAL A 71 -0.15 9.65 1.26
N ARG A 72 -0.68 9.91 0.07
CA ARG A 72 -1.17 11.23 -0.32
C ARG A 72 -2.44 11.10 -1.14
N ARG A 73 -3.50 11.72 -0.65
CA ARG A 73 -4.76 11.85 -1.39
C ARG A 73 -4.60 12.80 -2.57
N ILE A 74 -5.02 12.37 -3.76
CA ILE A 74 -5.16 13.24 -4.93
C ILE A 74 -6.51 13.95 -4.81
N LEU A 75 -6.50 15.28 -4.90
CA LEU A 75 -7.70 16.10 -5.05
C LEU A 75 -7.91 16.33 -6.55
N GLY A 76 -9.08 15.93 -7.05
CA GLY A 76 -9.52 16.21 -8.41
C GLY A 76 -10.09 17.62 -8.54
#